data_AF-A0A2D0AZI8-F1
#
_entry.id   AF-A0A2D0AZI8-F1
#
_cell.length_a   1.000
_cell.length_b   1.000
_cell.length_c   1.000
_cell.angle_alpha   90.00
_cell.angle_beta   90.00
_cell.angle_gamma   90.00
#
_symmetry.space_group_name_H-M   'P 1'
#
loop_
_entity.id
_entity.type
_entity.pdbx_description
1 polymer ?
#
loop_
_entity_poly.entity_id
_entity_poly.type
_entity_poly.pdbx_seq_one_letter_code
_entity_poly.pdbx_strand_id
1 'polypeptide(L)'
;MNSGEKPCRVAGIAVGLLAMSLVPAWAGCKSAMSSPEWPAVERAISTAQLCEQLPVGPNRTSRFKVISADVCLTGDSLASIKATALLTCETGDNALFQMAPVEGKVVATVSLDVGACKITDTHIEIDGEIGSLLSELPDTQDVGRNWAQSQLQRLCQLR
;
A
#
# COMPACT_ATOMS: atom_id res chain seq x y z
N MET A 1 22.52 -67.20 -1.80
CA MET A 1 21.46 -67.84 -0.99
C MET A 1 21.05 -66.88 0.13
N ASN A 2 19.74 -66.79 0.38
CA ASN A 2 19.03 -65.89 1.31
C ASN A 2 19.48 -65.99 2.79
N SER A 3 19.29 -64.92 3.58
CA SER A 3 18.14 -64.76 4.53
C SER A 3 18.49 -64.04 5.85
N GLY A 4 17.59 -63.14 6.31
CA GLY A 4 17.36 -62.75 7.73
C GLY A 4 17.94 -61.40 8.18
N GLU A 5 17.23 -60.25 8.12
CA GLU A 5 16.20 -59.71 9.05
C GLU A 5 16.69 -59.20 10.44
N LYS A 6 17.00 -57.88 10.51
CA LYS A 6 16.60 -56.74 11.43
C LYS A 6 16.30 -57.02 12.94
N PRO A 7 16.55 -56.08 13.92
CA PRO A 7 16.14 -54.66 13.83
C PRO A 7 16.92 -53.55 14.62
N CYS A 8 16.76 -52.33 14.11
CA CYS A 8 16.60 -51.00 14.74
C CYS A 8 17.21 -50.65 16.12
N ARG A 9 17.99 -49.56 16.16
CA ARG A 9 17.72 -48.38 17.01
C ARG A 9 18.67 -47.22 16.70
N VAL A 10 18.44 -46.51 15.61
CA VAL A 10 18.86 -45.11 15.49
C VAL A 10 17.68 -44.37 14.87
N ALA A 11 16.68 -44.07 15.70
CA ALA A 11 15.64 -43.14 15.32
C ALA A 11 16.27 -41.74 15.35
N GLY A 12 16.48 -41.19 14.16
CA GLY A 12 16.92 -39.82 13.96
C GLY A 12 15.91 -38.86 14.61
N ILE A 13 16.37 -38.17 15.64
CA ILE A 13 15.69 -37.01 16.21
C ILE A 13 16.25 -35.77 15.51
N ALA A 14 15.37 -34.79 15.29
CA ALA A 14 15.63 -33.45 14.78
C ALA A 14 15.60 -33.25 13.25
N VAL A 15 14.44 -33.45 12.64
CA VAL A 15 13.95 -32.54 11.60
C VAL A 15 12.63 -31.96 12.09
N GLY A 16 12.71 -30.82 12.78
CA GLY A 16 11.53 -30.20 13.38
C GLY A 16 11.82 -28.83 13.98
N LEU A 17 12.60 -27.99 13.29
CA LEU A 17 12.91 -26.64 13.75
C LEU A 17 13.05 -25.66 12.57
N LEU A 18 12.08 -25.62 11.65
CA LEU A 18 11.98 -24.54 10.65
C LEU A 18 10.52 -24.16 10.31
N ALA A 19 9.59 -24.41 11.23
CA ALA A 19 8.26 -23.81 11.18
C ALA A 19 8.17 -22.72 12.25
N MET A 20 9.14 -21.80 12.30
CA MET A 20 8.84 -20.49 12.89
C MET A 20 7.81 -19.86 11.96
N SER A 21 6.59 -19.83 12.46
CA SER A 21 5.43 -19.21 11.88
C SER A 21 5.79 -17.94 11.10
N LEU A 22 5.76 -18.04 9.77
CA LEU A 22 5.57 -16.92 8.87
C LEU A 22 4.15 -16.39 9.10
N VAL A 23 3.89 -15.85 10.29
CA VAL A 23 2.78 -14.93 10.44
C VAL A 23 3.16 -13.76 9.55
N PRO A 24 2.36 -13.42 8.52
CA PRO A 24 2.62 -12.21 7.75
C PRO A 24 2.84 -11.07 8.73
N ALA A 25 3.83 -10.20 8.51
CA ALA A 25 4.11 -9.04 9.39
C ALA A 25 2.87 -8.12 9.58
N TRP A 26 1.80 -8.41 8.84
CA TRP A 26 0.53 -7.71 8.74
C TRP A 26 -0.64 -8.44 9.43
N ALA A 27 -0.46 -9.65 9.95
CA ALA A 27 -1.57 -10.46 10.47
C ALA A 27 -2.18 -9.92 11.78
N GLY A 28 -1.52 -8.98 12.45
CA GLY A 28 -2.02 -8.28 13.64
C GLY A 28 -2.65 -6.92 13.35
N CYS A 29 -2.77 -6.53 12.08
CA CYS A 29 -3.20 -5.19 11.71
C CYS A 29 -4.73 -5.12 11.58
N LYS A 30 -5.26 -3.94 11.90
CA LYS A 30 -6.70 -3.67 11.82
C LYS A 30 -7.01 -2.95 10.52
N SER A 31 -8.06 -3.36 9.82
CA SER A 31 -8.52 -2.65 8.64
C SER A 31 -9.06 -1.26 9.01
N ALA A 32 -8.44 -0.20 8.48
CA ALA A 32 -8.94 1.18 8.58
C ALA A 32 -10.28 1.36 7.85
N MET A 33 -10.56 0.53 6.84
CA MET A 33 -11.81 0.59 6.09
C MET A 33 -13.04 0.25 6.95
N SER A 34 -12.83 -0.46 8.06
CA SER A 34 -13.87 -0.77 9.03
C SER A 34 -14.13 0.35 10.05
N SER A 35 -13.34 1.44 10.01
CA SER A 35 -13.46 2.54 10.97
C SER A 35 -14.60 3.50 10.60
N PRO A 36 -15.23 4.17 11.59
CA PRO A 36 -16.27 5.19 11.33
C PRO A 36 -15.76 6.37 10.50
N GLU A 37 -14.46 6.66 10.57
CA GLU A 37 -13.81 7.78 9.89
C GLU A 37 -13.52 7.48 8.41
N TRP A 38 -13.60 6.20 7.99
CA TRP A 38 -13.24 5.77 6.65
C TRP A 38 -13.95 6.54 5.53
N PRO A 39 -15.27 6.83 5.59
CA PRO A 39 -15.93 7.58 4.52
C PRO A 39 -15.37 8.99 4.31
N ALA A 40 -14.82 9.63 5.35
CA ALA A 40 -14.16 10.92 5.22
C ALA A 40 -12.79 10.78 4.53
N VAL A 41 -12.03 9.74 4.91
CA VAL A 41 -10.72 9.42 4.32
C VAL A 41 -10.88 9.03 2.84
N GLU A 42 -11.82 8.14 2.52
CA GLU A 42 -12.12 7.73 1.15
C GLU A 42 -12.49 8.93 0.27
N ARG A 43 -13.31 9.85 0.81
CA ARG A 43 -13.65 11.09 0.10
C ARG A 43 -12.41 11.95 -0.15
N ALA A 44 -11.57 12.16 0.85
CA ALA A 44 -10.33 12.93 0.69
C ALA A 44 -9.41 12.30 -0.37
N ILE A 45 -9.26 10.98 -0.37
CA ILE A 45 -8.47 10.24 -1.35
C ILE A 45 -9.09 10.35 -2.76
N SER A 46 -10.41 10.25 -2.88
CA SER A 46 -11.10 10.34 -4.18
C SER A 46 -10.93 11.70 -4.87
N THR A 47 -10.58 12.75 -4.11
CA THR A 47 -10.24 14.06 -4.65
C THR A 47 -8.79 14.17 -5.15
N ALA A 48 -7.98 13.14 -4.95
CA ALA A 48 -6.62 13.11 -5.46
C ALA A 48 -6.62 13.01 -6.99
N GLN A 49 -6.18 14.08 -7.63
CA GLN A 49 -6.02 14.21 -9.07
C GLN A 49 -4.63 13.71 -9.49
N LEU A 50 -4.42 12.41 -9.43
CA LEU A 50 -3.09 11.80 -9.65
C LEU A 50 -2.72 11.75 -11.15
N CYS A 51 -3.67 11.40 -12.02
CA CYS A 51 -3.42 11.31 -13.46
C CYS A 51 -3.19 12.70 -14.08
N GLU A 52 -3.77 13.74 -13.51
CA GLU A 52 -3.61 15.14 -13.90
C GLU A 52 -2.17 15.64 -13.69
N GLN A 53 -1.40 14.98 -12.82
CA GLN A 53 0.01 15.28 -12.53
C GLN A 53 0.97 14.59 -13.51
N LEU A 54 0.47 13.68 -14.38
CA LEU A 54 1.32 12.98 -15.34
C LEU A 54 1.85 13.96 -16.41
N PRO A 55 3.17 14.02 -16.63
CA PRO A 55 3.75 14.91 -17.63
C PRO A 55 3.37 14.50 -19.07
N VAL A 56 3.12 13.20 -19.29
CA VAL A 56 2.68 12.61 -20.56
C VAL A 56 1.68 11.48 -20.30
N GLY A 57 0.66 11.35 -21.15
CA GLY A 57 -0.35 10.28 -21.07
C GLY A 57 -1.76 10.76 -20.69
N PRO A 58 -2.65 9.84 -20.27
CA PRO A 58 -4.02 10.17 -19.86
C PRO A 58 -4.01 11.12 -18.64
N ASN A 59 -4.63 12.27 -18.80
CA ASN A 59 -4.54 13.42 -17.88
C ASN A 59 -5.77 13.61 -17.00
N ARG A 60 -6.61 12.58 -16.84
CA ARG A 60 -7.83 12.63 -16.04
C ARG A 60 -7.94 11.40 -15.18
N THR A 61 -8.15 11.58 -13.88
CA THR A 61 -8.46 10.47 -12.97
C THR A 61 -9.95 10.12 -13.11
N SER A 62 -10.26 8.99 -13.75
CA SER A 62 -11.67 8.56 -13.92
C SER A 62 -12.17 7.71 -12.75
N ARG A 63 -11.28 6.93 -12.13
CA ARG A 63 -11.60 6.10 -10.98
C ARG A 63 -10.40 5.98 -10.03
N PHE A 64 -10.66 6.19 -8.74
CA PHE A 64 -9.75 5.81 -7.66
C PHE A 64 -10.51 4.94 -6.67
N LYS A 65 -10.15 3.67 -6.54
CA LYS A 65 -10.83 2.71 -5.65
C LYS A 65 -9.85 2.08 -4.68
N VAL A 66 -10.02 2.34 -3.39
CA VAL A 66 -9.26 1.62 -2.35
C VAL A 66 -9.80 0.19 -2.21
N ILE A 67 -8.90 -0.78 -2.27
CA ILE A 67 -9.18 -2.22 -2.14
C ILE A 67 -8.90 -2.69 -0.71
N SER A 68 -7.83 -2.20 -0.11
CA SER A 68 -7.49 -2.45 1.28
C SER A 68 -6.82 -1.24 1.91
N ALA A 69 -7.02 -1.06 3.21
CA ALA A 69 -6.24 -0.14 4.03
C ALA A 69 -6.13 -0.76 5.43
N ASP A 70 -4.93 -1.16 5.79
CA ASP A 70 -4.63 -1.86 7.04
C ASP A 70 -3.67 -1.01 7.88
N VAL A 71 -3.93 -0.95 9.19
CA VAL A 71 -3.16 -0.18 10.16
C VAL A 71 -2.61 -1.12 11.22
N CYS A 72 -1.30 -1.08 11.37
CA CYS A 72 -0.52 -1.84 12.32
C CYS A 72 0.04 -0.89 13.37
N LEU A 73 -0.21 -1.13 14.65
CA LEU A 73 0.48 -0.42 15.72
C LEU A 73 1.78 -1.17 16.03
N THR A 74 2.91 -0.49 15.89
CA THR A 74 4.26 -1.07 16.08
C THR A 74 4.93 -0.61 17.37
N GLY A 75 4.28 0.27 18.14
CA GLY A 75 4.72 0.74 19.45
C GLY A 75 3.70 1.71 20.05
N ASP A 76 4.07 2.41 21.13
CA ASP A 76 3.13 3.28 21.88
C ASP A 76 2.57 4.46 21.07
N SER A 77 3.35 4.99 20.11
CA SER A 77 2.92 6.09 19.23
C SER A 77 3.15 5.82 17.74
N LEU A 78 3.80 4.70 17.38
CA LEU A 78 4.15 4.40 15.99
C LEU A 78 3.10 3.51 15.35
N ALA A 79 2.65 3.92 14.17
CA ALA A 79 1.74 3.16 13.32
C ALA A 79 2.32 2.98 11.92
N SER A 80 2.12 1.82 11.33
CA SER A 80 2.34 1.57 9.91
C SER A 80 1.00 1.35 9.23
N ILE A 81 0.79 1.98 8.08
CA ILE A 81 -0.42 1.89 7.27
C ILE A 81 -0.02 1.32 5.92
N LYS A 82 -0.74 0.33 5.40
CA LYS A 82 -0.64 -0.05 3.98
C LYS A 82 -2.00 0.02 3.36
N ALA A 83 -2.05 0.74 2.26
CA ALA A 83 -3.23 0.85 1.42
C ALA A 83 -2.92 0.28 0.05
N THR A 84 -3.87 -0.47 -0.50
CA THR A 84 -3.87 -0.89 -1.90
C THR A 84 -5.06 -0.26 -2.59
N ALA A 85 -4.85 0.39 -3.72
CA ALA A 85 -5.88 1.03 -4.53
C ALA A 85 -5.70 0.70 -6.01
N LEU A 86 -6.81 0.79 -6.74
CA LEU A 86 -6.85 0.76 -8.20
C LEU A 86 -7.12 2.17 -8.70
N LEU A 87 -6.27 2.62 -9.62
CA LEU A 87 -6.35 3.90 -10.31
C LEU A 87 -6.64 3.64 -11.78
N THR A 88 -7.64 4.33 -12.33
CA THR A 88 -7.91 4.37 -13.76
C THR A 88 -7.71 5.80 -14.25
N CYS A 89 -6.78 5.96 -15.19
CA CYS A 89 -6.52 7.22 -15.88
C CYS A 89 -7.12 7.17 -17.28
N GLU A 90 -7.81 8.25 -17.65
CA GLU A 90 -8.40 8.43 -18.97
C GLU A 90 -7.89 9.73 -19.59
N THR A 91 -8.03 9.84 -20.90
CA THR A 91 -7.78 11.10 -21.59
C THR A 91 -8.96 12.04 -21.36
N GLY A 92 -8.68 13.29 -20.98
CA GLY A 92 -9.72 14.31 -20.84
C GLY A 92 -10.42 14.60 -22.17
N ASP A 93 -11.68 15.06 -22.06
CA ASP A 93 -12.57 15.34 -23.20
C ASP A 93 -12.01 16.39 -24.19
N ASN A 94 -10.99 17.13 -23.75
CA ASN A 94 -10.35 18.24 -24.49
C ASN A 94 -9.10 17.81 -25.27
N ALA A 95 -8.72 16.53 -25.22
CA ALA A 95 -7.50 16.05 -25.89
C ALA A 95 -7.72 15.83 -27.38
N LEU A 96 -6.68 16.14 -28.16
CA LEU A 96 -6.66 15.96 -29.62
C LEU A 96 -6.74 14.49 -30.04
N PHE A 97 -6.26 13.57 -29.18
CA PHE A 97 -6.28 12.13 -29.41
C PHE A 97 -6.84 11.42 -28.19
N GLN A 98 -7.90 10.65 -28.39
CA GLN A 98 -8.48 9.79 -27.36
C GLN A 98 -7.60 8.55 -27.21
N MET A 99 -7.12 8.27 -25.99
CA MET A 99 -6.35 7.06 -25.68
C MET A 99 -7.24 6.08 -24.93
N ALA A 100 -6.88 4.79 -24.98
CA ALA A 100 -7.53 3.80 -24.13
C ALA A 100 -7.28 4.13 -22.65
N PRO A 101 -8.26 3.85 -21.76
CA PRO A 101 -8.06 3.99 -20.32
C PRO A 101 -6.88 3.14 -19.87
N VAL A 102 -6.03 3.71 -19.02
CA VAL A 102 -4.90 3.01 -18.42
C VAL A 102 -5.23 2.71 -16.97
N GLU A 103 -5.03 1.47 -16.55
CA GLU A 103 -5.24 1.04 -15.17
C GLU A 103 -3.91 0.79 -14.47
N GLY A 104 -3.85 1.12 -13.19
CA GLY A 104 -2.67 0.98 -12.34
C GLY A 104 -3.07 0.56 -10.93
N LYS A 105 -2.23 -0.26 -10.30
CA LYS A 105 -2.41 -0.65 -8.90
C LYS A 105 -1.42 0.13 -8.05
N VAL A 106 -1.92 0.92 -7.11
CA VAL A 106 -1.12 1.71 -6.19
C VAL A 106 -1.08 0.99 -4.85
N VAL A 107 0.10 0.65 -4.37
CA VAL A 107 0.35 0.14 -3.02
C VAL A 107 1.17 1.17 -2.26
N ALA A 108 0.57 1.81 -1.26
CA ALA A 108 1.25 2.78 -0.42
C ALA A 108 1.47 2.17 0.97
N THR A 109 2.70 2.21 1.47
CA THR A 109 3.05 1.89 2.86
C THR A 109 3.57 3.15 3.52
N VAL A 110 2.96 3.57 4.63
CA VAL A 110 3.29 4.80 5.34
C VAL A 110 3.54 4.46 6.80
N SER A 111 4.69 4.86 7.33
CA SER A 111 4.97 4.81 8.77
C SER A 111 4.82 6.21 9.35
N LEU A 112 4.12 6.32 10.48
CA LEU A 112 3.86 7.59 11.13
C LEU A 112 3.95 7.48 12.65
N ASP A 113 4.39 8.57 13.25
CA ASP A 113 4.29 8.83 14.68
C ASP A 113 2.99 9.59 14.93
N VAL A 114 2.01 8.90 15.50
CA VAL A 114 0.69 9.44 15.84
C VAL A 114 0.81 10.50 16.94
N GLY A 115 1.76 10.36 17.86
CA GLY A 115 1.96 11.30 18.96
C GLY A 115 2.59 12.60 18.51
N ALA A 116 3.52 12.52 17.55
CA ALA A 116 4.15 13.68 16.93
C ALA A 116 3.41 14.18 15.66
N CYS A 117 2.33 13.52 15.26
CA CYS A 117 1.57 13.80 14.02
C CYS A 117 2.45 13.91 12.77
N LYS A 118 3.43 13.01 12.65
CA LYS A 118 4.49 13.10 11.65
C LYS A 118 4.65 11.78 10.90
N ILE A 119 4.72 11.87 9.58
CA ILE A 119 5.11 10.74 8.73
C ILE A 119 6.62 10.56 8.82
N THR A 120 7.04 9.41 9.32
CA THR A 120 8.45 9.04 9.48
C THR A 120 9.01 8.43 8.21
N ASP A 121 8.20 7.64 7.50
CA ASP A 121 8.59 6.95 6.28
C ASP A 121 7.38 6.80 5.33
N THR A 122 7.62 6.91 4.02
CA THR A 122 6.62 6.70 2.99
C THR A 122 7.24 5.89 1.88
N HIS A 123 6.60 4.79 1.51
CA HIS A 123 6.96 3.97 0.37
C HIS A 123 5.74 3.78 -0.52
N ILE A 124 5.83 4.19 -1.79
CA ILE A 124 4.73 4.06 -2.75
C ILE A 124 5.23 3.20 -3.89
N GLU A 125 4.55 2.08 -4.11
CA GLU A 125 4.73 1.19 -5.25
C GLU A 125 3.53 1.37 -6.17
N ILE A 126 3.80 1.58 -7.46
CA ILE A 126 2.76 1.68 -8.47
C ILE A 126 3.09 0.62 -9.51
N ASP A 127 2.22 -0.37 -9.62
CA ASP A 127 2.32 -1.44 -10.60
C ASP A 127 1.49 -1.10 -11.85
N GLY A 128 1.94 -1.61 -12.99
CA GLY A 128 1.28 -1.43 -14.30
C GLY A 128 1.91 -0.30 -15.13
N GLU A 129 1.26 0.04 -16.23
CA GLU A 129 1.77 1.01 -17.21
C GLU A 129 1.86 2.44 -16.63
N ILE A 130 0.97 2.79 -15.69
CA ILE A 130 1.07 4.02 -14.89
C ILE A 130 2.30 3.99 -13.97
N GLY A 131 2.69 2.81 -13.48
CA GLY A 131 3.83 2.59 -12.62
C GLY A 131 5.14 2.99 -13.27
N SER A 132 5.38 2.55 -14.51
CA SER A 132 6.54 2.97 -15.30
C SER A 132 6.60 4.49 -15.48
N LEU A 133 5.47 5.11 -15.79
CA LEU A 133 5.39 6.56 -16.04
C LEU A 133 5.62 7.40 -14.78
N LEU A 134 5.13 6.94 -13.62
CA LEU A 134 5.28 7.63 -12.34
C LEU A 134 6.61 7.33 -11.63
N SER A 135 7.25 6.19 -11.94
CA SER A 135 8.58 5.87 -11.44
C SER A 135 9.70 6.71 -12.06
N GLU A 136 9.45 7.33 -13.21
CA GLU A 136 10.38 8.25 -13.88
C GLU A 136 10.32 9.68 -13.30
N LEU A 137 9.35 9.98 -12.44
CA LEU A 137 9.23 11.26 -11.78
C LEU A 137 10.05 11.25 -10.46
N PRO A 138 11.15 12.02 -10.37
CA PRO A 138 11.97 12.06 -9.16
C PRO A 138 11.23 12.64 -7.95
N ASP A 139 10.12 13.36 -8.16
CA ASP A 139 9.38 14.09 -7.12
C ASP A 139 8.12 13.37 -6.62
N THR A 140 7.74 12.20 -7.15
CA THR A 140 6.43 11.58 -6.83
C THR A 140 6.33 11.14 -5.38
N GLN A 141 7.45 10.64 -4.81
CA GLN A 141 7.48 10.27 -3.39
C GLN A 141 7.40 11.49 -2.49
N ASP A 142 8.09 12.59 -2.82
CA ASP A 142 8.08 13.81 -2.01
C ASP A 142 6.74 14.55 -2.10
N VAL A 143 6.13 14.62 -3.28
CA VAL A 143 4.78 15.18 -3.47
C VAL A 143 3.75 14.34 -2.72
N GLY A 144 3.80 13.01 -2.87
CA GLY A 144 2.92 12.08 -2.17
C GLY A 144 3.07 12.18 -0.65
N ARG A 145 4.31 12.27 -0.16
CA ARG A 145 4.61 12.45 1.26
C ARG A 145 4.11 13.79 1.79
N ASN A 146 4.34 14.89 1.08
CA ASN A 146 3.90 16.23 1.48
C ASN A 146 2.37 16.33 1.53
N TRP A 147 1.70 15.76 0.53
CA TRP A 147 0.24 15.65 0.54
C TRP A 147 -0.25 14.82 1.72
N ALA A 148 0.32 13.62 1.94
CA ALA A 148 -0.07 12.75 3.05
C ALA A 148 0.16 13.41 4.40
N GLN A 149 1.29 14.11 4.57
CA GLN A 149 1.60 14.87 5.78
C GLN A 149 0.59 15.99 6.03
N SER A 150 0.12 16.67 4.98
CA SER A 150 -0.93 17.71 5.09
C SER A 150 -2.27 17.13 5.55
N GLN A 151 -2.65 15.96 5.06
CA GLN A 151 -3.89 15.29 5.47
C GLN A 151 -3.79 14.76 6.89
N LEU A 152 -2.64 14.20 7.27
CA LEU A 152 -2.37 13.76 8.64
C LEU A 152 -2.47 14.92 9.63
N GLN A 153 -1.90 16.08 9.30
CA GLN A 153 -2.01 17.28 10.14
C GLN A 153 -3.46 17.72 10.33
N ARG A 154 -4.28 17.69 9.26
CA ARG A 154 -5.72 18.00 9.35
C ARG A 154 -6.45 17.03 10.27
N LEU A 155 -6.17 15.73 10.16
CA LEU A 155 -6.78 14.72 11.03
C LEU A 155 -6.36 14.89 12.49
N CYS A 156 -5.10 15.22 12.74
CA CYS A 156 -4.60 15.49 14.09
C CYS A 156 -5.21 16.74 14.73
N GLN A 157 -5.59 17.75 13.95
CA GLN A 157 -6.26 18.96 14.45
C GLN A 157 -7.71 18.72 14.85
N LEU A 158 -8.32 17.62 14.40
CA LEU A 158 -9.70 17.25 14.74
C LEU A 158 -9.78 16.43 16.04
N ARG A 159 -8.64 16.10 16.66
CA ARG A 159 -8.51 15.36 17.91
C ARG A 159 -8.38 16.29 19.10
#